data_AF-A0A9E2CCL6-F1
#
_entry.id   AF-A0A9E2CCL6-F1
#
_cell.length_a   1.000
_cell.length_b   1.000
_cell.length_c   1.000
_cell.angle_alpha   90.00
_cell.angle_beta   90.00
_cell.angle_gamma   90.00
#
_symmetry.space_group_name_H-M   'P 1'
#
loop_
_entity.id
_entity.type
_entity.pdbx_description
1 polymer ?
#
loop_
_entity_poly.entity_id
_entity_poly.type
_entity_poly.pdbx_seq_one_letter_code
_entity_poly.pdbx_strand_id
1 'polypeptide(L)' 'MVQYNNDYTKEEDVTLWQLHEIRHQLAEQHQSSQQINTIGQHVIKRYNLKNLKIIQGKQTDESIHSHSVRA' A
#
# COMPACT_ATOMS: atom_id res chain seq x y z
N MET A 1 -9.24 -16.13 -20.65
CA MET A 1 -9.85 -15.00 -19.92
C MET A 1 -10.17 -15.50 -18.53
N VAL A 2 -9.43 -15.09 -17.50
CA VAL A 2 -9.79 -15.40 -16.11
C VAL A 2 -10.84 -14.37 -15.72
N GLN A 3 -12.10 -14.79 -15.70
CA GLN A 3 -13.19 -13.96 -15.22
C GLN A 3 -13.01 -13.87 -13.70
N TYR A 4 -12.71 -12.67 -13.18
CA TYR A 4 -12.66 -12.45 -11.74
C TYR A 4 -14.08 -12.63 -11.22
N ASN A 5 -14.34 -13.75 -10.55
CA ASN A 5 -15.61 -13.97 -9.88
C ASN A 5 -15.65 -13.05 -8.66
N ASN A 6 -16.40 -11.96 -8.76
CA ASN A 6 -16.73 -11.09 -7.62
C ASN A 6 -17.85 -11.72 -6.78
N ASP A 7 -17.67 -12.99 -6.39
CA ASP A 7 -18.61 -13.71 -5.53
C ASP A 7 -18.35 -13.33 -4.06
N TYR A 8 -18.31 -12.03 -3.77
CA TYR A 8 -18.22 -11.55 -2.41
C TYR A 8 -19.60 -11.66 -1.75
N THR A 9 -19.62 -12.26 -0.57
CA THR A 9 -20.76 -12.16 0.35
C THR A 9 -20.99 -10.70 0.76
N LYS A 10 -22.17 -10.37 1.28
CA LYS A 10 -22.48 -9.00 1.69
C LYS A 10 -21.53 -8.52 2.79
N GLU A 11 -21.13 -9.42 3.67
CA GLU A 11 -20.19 -9.18 4.75
C GLU A 11 -18.79 -8.85 4.22
N GLU A 12 -18.34 -9.58 3.18
CA GLU A 12 -17.06 -9.32 2.52
C GLU A 12 -17.07 -7.99 1.76
N ASP A 13 -18.16 -7.65 1.08
CA ASP A 13 -18.30 -6.38 0.36
C ASP A 13 -18.25 -5.18 1.32
N VAL A 14 -18.95 -5.26 2.44
CA VAL A 14 -18.87 -4.25 3.52
C VAL A 14 -17.46 -4.15 4.08
N THR A 15 -16.79 -5.29 4.29
CA THR A 15 -15.41 -5.31 4.78
C THR A 15 -14.44 -4.68 3.78
N LEU A 16 -14.61 -4.96 2.49
CA LEU A 16 -13.81 -4.36 1.41
C LEU A 16 -14.03 -2.85 1.33
N TRP A 17 -15.27 -2.38 1.52
CA TRP A 17 -15.60 -0.97 1.57
C TRP A 17 -14.93 -0.27 2.75
N GLN A 18 -14.97 -0.88 3.94
CA GLN A 18 -14.28 -0.34 5.13
C GLN A 18 -12.77 -0.28 4.94
N LEU A 19 -12.16 -1.32 4.37
CA LEU A 19 -10.74 -1.33 4.03
C LEU A 19 -10.39 -0.26 3.00
N HIS A 20 -11.27 -0.03 2.03
CA HIS A 20 -11.12 1.03 1.05
C HIS A 20 -11.12 2.41 1.71
N GLU A 21 -12.08 2.69 2.60
CA GLU A 21 -12.13 3.97 3.33
C GLU A 21 -10.88 4.20 4.18
N ILE A 22 -10.44 3.19 4.93
CA ILE A 22 -9.21 3.29 5.73
C ILE A 22 -8.01 3.62 4.83
N ARG A 23 -7.88 2.91 3.70
CA ARG A 23 -6.80 3.17 2.74
C ARG A 23 -6.90 4.58 2.15
N HIS A 24 -8.11 5.05 1.87
CA HIS A 24 -8.35 6.39 1.33
C HIS A 24 -7.94 7.47 2.33
N GLN A 25 -8.40 7.37 3.59
CA GLN A 25 -8.02 8.27 4.67
C GLN A 25 -6.49 8.30 4.88
N LEU A 26 -5.83 7.13 4.82
CA LEU A 26 -4.37 7.05 4.90
C LEU A 26 -3.68 7.75 3.72
N ALA A 27 -4.24 7.65 2.51
CA ALA A 27 -3.71 8.32 1.32
C ALA A 27 -3.90 9.84 1.39
N GLU A 28 -5.06 10.32 1.86
CA GLU A 28 -5.36 11.74 2.05
C GLU A 28 -4.46 12.41 3.08
N GLN A 29 -3.94 11.65 4.06
CA GLN A 29 -3.02 12.21 5.05
C GLN A 29 -1.66 12.60 4.45
N HIS A 30 -1.38 12.31 3.17
CA HIS A 30 -0.15 12.68 2.44
C HIS A 30 1.13 12.44 3.26
N GLN A 31 1.15 11.36 4.04
CA GLN A 31 2.29 11.08 4.90
C GLN A 31 3.50 10.72 4.05
N SER A 32 4.63 11.36 4.33
CA SER A 32 5.87 10.99 3.65
C SER A 32 6.27 9.57 4.02
N SER A 33 6.99 8.88 3.12
CA SER A 33 7.50 7.53 3.39
C SER A 33 8.34 7.46 4.68
N GLN A 34 8.99 8.57 5.05
CA GLN A 34 9.73 8.69 6.31
C GLN A 34 8.80 8.72 7.53
N GLN A 35 7.68 9.44 7.45
CA GLN A 35 6.66 9.48 8.51
C GLN A 35 6.01 8.11 8.71
N ILE A 36 5.64 7.45 7.60
CA ILE A 36 5.06 6.09 7.62
C ILE A 36 6.03 5.10 8.26
N ASN A 37 7.31 5.12 7.87
CA ASN A 37 8.33 4.25 8.45
C ASN A 37 8.52 4.51 9.95
N THR A 38 8.53 5.78 10.36
CA THR A 38 8.66 6.15 11.77
C THR A 38 7.48 5.62 12.59
N ILE A 39 6.25 5.81 12.11
CA ILE A 39 5.04 5.27 12.75
C ILE A 39 5.11 3.74 12.82
N GLY A 40 5.51 3.07 11.74
CA GLY A 40 5.70 1.63 11.70
C GLY A 40 6.68 1.13 12.77
N GLN A 41 7.81 1.82 12.97
CA GLN A 41 8.78 1.45 14.01
C GLN A 41 8.17 1.58 15.41
N HIS A 42 7.42 2.66 15.65
CA HIS A 42 6.74 2.87 16.92
C HIS A 42 5.70 1.78 17.21
N VAL A 43 4.90 1.39 16.22
CA VAL A 43 3.89 0.33 16.36
C VAL A 43 4.53 -1.02 16.61
N ILE A 44 5.54 -1.40 15.81
CA ILE A 44 6.25 -2.68 15.99
C ILE A 44 6.85 -2.78 17.39
N LYS A 45 7.47 -1.70 17.88
CA LYS A 45 8.04 -1.64 19.23
C LYS A 45 6.98 -1.69 20.32
N ARG A 46 5.88 -0.94 20.18
CA ARG A 46 4.79 -0.87 21.16
C ARG A 46 4.09 -2.22 21.34
N TYR A 47 3.85 -2.95 20.25
CA TYR A 47 3.12 -4.22 20.28
C TYR A 47 4.04 -5.45 20.22
N ASN A 48 5.36 -5.25 20.32
CA ASN A 48 6.35 -6.33 20.32
C ASN A 48 6.19 -7.30 19.12
N LEU A 49 5.98 -6.74 17.93
CA LEU A 49 5.71 -7.49 16.70
C LEU A 49 7.02 -8.05 16.12
N LYS A 50 7.63 -9.03 16.81
CA LYS A 50 8.99 -9.54 16.54
C LYS A 50 9.19 -10.13 15.14
N ASN A 51 8.10 -10.50 14.46
CA ASN A 51 8.15 -11.09 13.12
C ASN A 51 8.04 -10.05 11.99
N LEU A 52 7.85 -8.77 12.33
CA LEU A 52 7.76 -7.69 11.35
C LEU A 52 9.08 -6.92 11.27
N LYS A 53 9.51 -6.65 10.04
CA LYS A 53 10.65 -5.80 9.72
C LYS A 53 10.23 -4.76 8.69
N ILE A 54 10.69 -3.52 8.87
CA ILE A 54 10.42 -2.46 7.89
C ILE A 54 11.44 -2.60 6.77
N ILE A 55 10.95 -2.81 5.54
CA ILE A 55 11.77 -2.84 4.34
C ILE A 55 11.83 -1.41 3.81
N GLN A 56 13.02 -0.82 3.78
CA GLN A 56 13.23 0.44 3.07
C GLN A 56 13.16 0.14 1.58
N GLY A 57 12.09 0.59 0.91
CA GLY A 57 12.01 0.52 -0.54
C GLY A 57 13.17 1.32 -1.13
N LYS A 58 14.11 0.65 -1.82
CA LYS A 58 14.95 1.32 -2.81
C LYS A 58 13.97 1.85 -3.85
N GLN A 59 13.94 3.17 -4.06
CA GLN A 59 13.34 3.72 -5.26
C GLN A 59 14.10 3.09 -6.43
N THR A 60 13.52 2.09 -7.08
CA THR A 60 13.89 1.77 -8.44
C THR A 60 13.47 2.98 -9.26
N ASP A 61 14.48 3.78 -9.61
CA ASP A 61 14.39 4.80 -10.64
C ASP A 61 13.94 4.07 -11.91
N GLU A 62 12.62 4.02 -12.15
CA GLU A 62 12.07 3.79 -13.47
C GLU A 62 12.36 5.06 -14.28
N SER A 63 13.62 5.22 -14.68
CA SER A 63 14.00 5.97 -15.86
C SER A 63 13.22 5.33 -17.02
N ILE A 64 12.02 5.85 -17.26
CA ILE A 64 11.22 5.58 -18.45
C ILE A 64 12.14 5.91 -19.61
N HIS A 65 12.68 4.86 -20.22
CA HIS A 65 13.44 4.93 -21.46
C HIS A 65 12.45 5.42 -22.51
N SER A 66 12.39 6.73 -22.71
CA SER A 66 11.67 7.36 -23.80
C SER A 66 12.31 6.87 -25.11
N HIS A 67 11.81 5.75 -25.63
CA HIS A 67 12.03 5.38 -27.01
C HIS A 67 11.36 6.46 -27.86
N SER A 68 12.18 7.41 -28.29
CA SER A 68 11.87 8.35 -29.35
C SER A 68 11.55 7.52 -30.61
N VAL A 69 10.26 7.39 -30.90
CA VAL A 69 9.79 6.89 -32.19
C VAL A 69 10.05 8.01 -33.19
N ARG A 70 11.18 7.93 -33.91
CA ARG A 70 11.39 8.68 -35.14
C ARG A 70 10.41 8.14 -36.18
N ALA A 71 9.47 8.98 -36.60
CA ALA A 71 8.86 8.92 -37.93
C ALA A 71 9.68 9.79 -38.89
#